data_AF-A0AAN3A9W6-F1
#
_entry.id   AF-A0AAN3A9W6-F1
#
_cell.length_a   1.000
_cell.length_b   1.000
_cell.length_c   1.000
_cell.angle_alpha   90.00
_cell.angle_beta   90.00
_cell.angle_gamma   90.00
#
_symmetry.space_group_name_H-M   'P 1'
#
loop_
_entity.id
_entity.type
_entity.pdbx_description
1 polymer ?
#
loop_
_entity_poly.entity_id
_entity_poly.type
_entity_poly.pdbx_seq_one_letter_code
_entity_poly.pdbx_strand_id
1 'polypeptide(L)'
;MLGMETLPAILFFIIIFFIPESPRWLIVRGKELKAVNILEKIYNSITEAKSQLRETKSVLTSETRSEWSLLMKPGIFKAVIIGVCIAILGQFMGVNAVLYYGPSIFENAGLSGGDSLFYQVLVGLVNTLTTVLALVIIDKVGRKKLVYYGVSGMVVSLILIGLYFLFGDSLGVSSLFLLIFFLFYVFCCAVSICAVVFVLLSEMYPTKVRGLAMSIAGFALWIGTYLIGQLTPWMLQNLTPAGTFFLFALMCVPYMLIVWKLVPETTGKSLEEIERYWTRSE
;
A
#
# COMPACT_ATOMS: atom_id res chain seq x y z
N MET A 1 8.32 -19.00 -15.91
CA MET A 1 7.95 -17.93 -14.95
C MET A 1 7.47 -18.51 -13.62
N LEU A 2 6.46 -19.39 -13.57
CA LEU A 2 6.00 -20.02 -12.30
C LEU A 2 7.09 -20.85 -11.57
N GLY A 3 7.95 -21.58 -12.30
CA GLY A 3 9.01 -22.39 -11.67
C GLY A 3 10.10 -21.58 -10.93
N MET A 4 10.22 -20.28 -11.20
CA MET A 4 11.16 -19.40 -10.49
C MET A 4 10.63 -19.00 -9.11
N GLU A 5 9.30 -19.03 -8.91
CA GLU A 5 8.66 -18.77 -7.61
C GLU A 5 8.88 -19.93 -6.63
N THR A 6 9.17 -21.13 -7.13
CA THR A 6 9.49 -22.30 -6.31
C THR A 6 10.75 -22.09 -5.46
N LEU A 7 11.75 -21.36 -5.97
CA LEU A 7 13.00 -21.07 -5.27
C LEU A 7 12.79 -20.27 -3.97
N PRO A 8 12.17 -19.08 -3.98
CA PRO A 8 11.85 -18.35 -2.77
C PRO A 8 10.82 -19.09 -1.89
N ALA A 9 9.89 -19.85 -2.47
CA ALA A 9 8.93 -20.65 -1.69
C ALA A 9 9.62 -21.76 -0.89
N ILE A 10 10.53 -22.52 -1.49
CA ILE A 10 11.32 -23.54 -0.79
C ILE A 10 12.23 -22.89 0.25
N LEU A 11 12.87 -21.77 -0.09
CA LEU A 11 13.71 -21.03 0.85
C LEU A 11 12.88 -20.62 2.09
N PHE A 12 11.70 -20.01 1.88
CA PHE A 12 10.81 -19.62 2.96
C PHE A 12 10.31 -20.83 3.76
N PHE A 13 9.99 -21.94 3.08
CA PHE A 13 9.60 -23.19 3.72
C PHE A 13 10.71 -23.76 4.62
N ILE A 14 11.98 -23.68 4.22
CA ILE A 14 13.11 -24.09 5.07
C ILE A 14 13.25 -23.14 6.26
N ILE A 15 13.17 -21.83 6.02
CA ILE A 15 13.34 -20.81 7.07
C ILE A 15 12.25 -20.91 8.15
N ILE A 16 11.02 -21.29 7.80
CA ILE A 16 9.90 -21.36 8.76
C ILE A 16 10.18 -22.35 9.91
N PHE A 17 10.99 -23.38 9.68
CA PHE A 17 11.39 -24.33 10.72
C PHE A 17 12.35 -23.72 11.76
N PHE A 18 12.99 -22.59 11.44
CA PHE A 18 13.90 -21.86 12.33
C PHE A 18 13.23 -20.64 12.99
N ILE A 19 12.09 -20.18 12.48
CA ILE A 19 11.37 -19.04 13.05
C ILE A 19 10.61 -19.49 14.30
N PRO A 20 10.84 -18.86 15.48
CA PRO A 20 10.10 -19.19 16.68
C PRO A 20 8.61 -18.84 16.54
N GLU A 21 7.74 -19.65 17.15
CA GLU A 21 6.30 -19.37 17.20
C GLU A 21 6.02 -18.00 17.85
N SER A 22 4.97 -17.30 17.39
CA SER A 22 4.59 -16.00 17.93
C SER A 22 4.34 -16.07 19.45
N PRO A 23 5.03 -15.25 20.28
CA PRO A 23 4.83 -15.22 21.72
C PRO A 23 3.37 -14.96 22.12
N ARG A 24 2.66 -14.12 21.35
CA ARG A 24 1.24 -13.84 21.59
C ARG A 24 0.40 -15.09 21.43
N TRP A 25 0.58 -15.84 20.34
CA TRP A 25 -0.14 -17.08 20.08
C TRP A 25 0.13 -18.13 21.17
N LEU A 26 1.38 -18.24 21.63
CA LEU A 26 1.76 -19.12 22.73
C LEU A 26 1.04 -18.76 24.04
N ILE A 27 0.88 -17.47 24.35
CA ILE A 27 0.12 -16.99 25.52
C ILE A 27 -1.37 -17.37 25.39
N VAL A 28 -1.98 -17.17 24.22
CA VAL A 28 -3.39 -17.57 23.96
C VAL A 28 -3.60 -19.07 24.18
N ARG A 29 -2.62 -19.88 23.76
CA ARG A 29 -2.65 -21.35 23.92
C ARG A 29 -2.25 -21.82 25.33
N GLY A 30 -2.04 -20.92 26.28
CA GLY A 30 -1.64 -21.24 27.66
C GLY A 30 -0.19 -21.74 27.82
N LYS A 31 0.65 -21.62 26.78
CA LYS A 31 2.06 -22.03 26.80
C LYS A 31 2.98 -20.89 27.28
N GLU A 32 2.72 -20.37 28.47
CA GLU A 32 3.37 -19.15 29.00
C GLU A 32 4.90 -19.26 29.11
N LEU A 33 5.42 -20.40 29.59
CA LEU A 33 6.87 -20.60 29.74
C LEU A 33 7.63 -20.48 28.41
N LYS A 34 7.05 -21.00 27.33
CA LYS A 34 7.65 -20.87 25.98
C LYS A 34 7.58 -19.43 25.49
N ALA A 35 6.48 -18.72 25.77
CA ALA A 35 6.34 -17.32 25.40
C ALA A 35 7.35 -16.43 26.12
N VAL A 36 7.57 -16.62 27.43
CA VAL A 36 8.56 -15.84 28.20
C VAL A 36 9.97 -16.06 27.65
N ASN A 37 10.35 -17.31 27.36
CA ASN A 37 11.69 -17.62 26.85
C ASN A 37 11.95 -16.95 25.49
N ILE A 38 10.94 -16.87 24.62
CA ILE A 38 11.06 -16.14 23.34
C ILE A 38 11.08 -14.63 23.57
N LEU A 39 10.23 -14.08 24.45
CA LEU A 39 10.23 -12.65 24.78
C LEU A 39 11.56 -12.22 25.41
N GLU A 40 12.14 -13.04 26.28
CA GLU A 40 13.45 -12.79 26.89
C GLU A 40 14.55 -12.67 25.84
N LYS A 41 14.54 -13.51 24.80
CA LYS A 41 15.47 -13.40 23.67
C LYS A 41 15.28 -12.16 22.81
N ILE A 42 14.06 -11.62 22.74
CA ILE A 42 13.73 -10.43 21.94
C ILE A 42 14.12 -9.15 22.70
N TYR A 43 13.76 -9.06 23.98
CA TYR A 43 13.96 -7.87 24.80
C TYR A 43 15.30 -7.87 25.56
N ASN A 44 16.03 -8.99 25.57
CA ASN A 44 17.25 -9.20 26.38
C ASN A 44 17.06 -8.86 27.88
N SER A 45 15.81 -8.94 28.38
CA SER A 45 15.46 -8.55 29.73
C SER A 45 14.28 -9.36 30.26
N ILE A 46 14.50 -10.06 31.39
CA ILE A 46 13.49 -10.89 32.07
C ILE A 46 12.34 -10.02 32.62
N THR A 47 12.66 -8.81 33.10
CA THR A 47 11.67 -7.90 33.67
C THR A 47 10.74 -7.33 32.60
N GLU A 48 11.28 -6.93 31.44
CA GLU A 48 10.47 -6.46 30.31
C GLU A 48 9.64 -7.59 29.69
N ALA A 49 10.21 -8.80 29.55
CA ALA A 49 9.48 -9.97 29.06
C ALA A 49 8.26 -10.31 29.94
N LYS A 50 8.42 -10.27 31.27
CA LYS A 50 7.30 -10.48 32.22
C LYS A 50 6.29 -9.35 32.19
N SER A 51 6.74 -8.10 32.04
CA SER A 51 5.85 -6.94 31.89
C SER A 51 4.97 -7.10 30.64
N GLN A 52 5.59 -7.44 29.50
CA GLN A 52 4.85 -7.65 28.26
C GLN A 52 3.91 -8.85 28.27
N LEU A 53 4.28 -9.93 28.99
CA LEU A 53 3.38 -11.05 29.19
C LEU A 53 2.13 -10.64 29.99
N ARG A 54 2.29 -9.83 31.05
CA ARG A 54 1.14 -9.29 31.82
C ARG A 54 0.27 -8.38 30.97
N GLU A 55 0.87 -7.48 30.20
CA GLU A 55 0.15 -6.59 29.30
C GLU A 55 -0.66 -7.38 28.28
N THR A 56 -0.02 -8.33 27.58
CA THR A 56 -0.67 -9.21 26.60
C THR A 56 -1.82 -10.01 27.22
N LYS A 57 -1.64 -10.55 28.43
CA LYS A 57 -2.68 -11.31 29.14
C LYS A 57 -3.86 -10.43 29.58
N SER A 58 -3.59 -9.18 29.96
CA SER A 58 -4.64 -8.22 30.31
C SER A 58 -5.51 -7.86 29.10
N VAL A 59 -4.91 -7.77 27.91
CA VAL A 59 -5.63 -7.55 26.64
C VAL A 59 -6.48 -8.76 26.28
N LEU A 60 -5.93 -9.98 26.35
CA LEU A 60 -6.64 -11.24 26.07
C LEU A 60 -7.86 -11.46 26.97
N THR A 61 -7.76 -11.09 28.24
CA THR A 61 -8.88 -11.21 29.20
C THR A 61 -9.99 -10.19 28.89
N SER A 62 -9.67 -9.12 28.15
CA SER A 62 -10.62 -8.08 27.71
C SER A 62 -11.28 -8.35 26.34
N GLU A 63 -10.85 -9.40 25.61
CA GLU A 63 -11.32 -9.75 24.25
C GLU A 63 -12.70 -10.45 24.20
N THR A 64 -13.50 -10.40 25.27
CA THR A 64 -14.83 -11.05 25.28
C THR A 64 -15.93 -10.25 24.55
N ARG A 65 -15.63 -9.07 23.99
CA ARG A 65 -16.57 -8.32 23.14
C ARG A 65 -16.34 -8.67 21.68
N SER A 66 -17.39 -9.14 20.99
CA SER A 66 -17.39 -9.42 19.55
C SER A 66 -16.79 -8.26 18.76
N GLU A 67 -15.63 -8.51 18.13
CA GLU A 67 -14.89 -7.53 17.30
C GLU A 67 -15.79 -6.91 16.21
N TRP A 68 -16.73 -7.70 15.70
CA TRP A 68 -17.74 -7.27 14.72
C TRP A 68 -18.69 -6.21 15.26
N SER A 69 -19.13 -6.35 16.51
CA SER A 69 -20.00 -5.34 17.16
C SER A 69 -19.25 -4.03 17.40
N LEU A 70 -17.94 -4.11 17.69
CA LEU A 70 -17.11 -2.93 17.89
C LEU A 70 -16.83 -2.19 16.58
N LEU A 71 -16.70 -2.92 15.47
CA LEU A 71 -16.51 -2.36 14.12
C LEU A 71 -17.73 -1.55 13.64
N MET A 72 -18.94 -1.98 14.02
CA MET A 72 -20.18 -1.26 13.69
C MET A 72 -20.40 0.03 14.49
N LYS A 73 -19.50 0.40 15.40
CA LYS A 73 -19.58 1.71 16.06
C LYS A 73 -19.37 2.83 15.02
N PRO A 74 -20.17 3.92 15.06
CA PRO A 74 -20.20 4.92 14.00
C PRO A 74 -18.83 5.57 13.70
N GLY A 75 -17.99 5.80 14.71
CA GLY A 75 -16.64 6.33 14.53
C GLY A 75 -15.67 5.36 13.85
N ILE A 76 -15.71 4.09 14.23
CA ILE A 76 -14.83 3.03 13.71
C ILE A 76 -15.29 2.61 12.30
N PHE A 77 -16.59 2.52 12.08
CA PHE A 77 -17.18 2.23 10.79
C PHE A 77 -16.81 3.28 9.74
N LYS A 78 -16.80 4.57 10.11
CA LYS A 78 -16.27 5.66 9.24
C LYS A 78 -14.81 5.39 8.85
N ALA A 79 -13.95 5.02 9.79
CA ALA A 79 -12.54 4.71 9.50
C ALA A 79 -12.41 3.53 8.52
N VAL A 80 -13.21 2.47 8.70
CA VAL A 80 -13.22 1.30 7.80
C VAL A 80 -13.68 1.68 6.40
N ILE A 81 -14.75 2.46 6.27
CA ILE A 81 -15.21 2.96 4.96
C ILE A 81 -14.11 3.78 4.28
N ILE A 82 -13.48 4.70 5.02
CA ILE A 82 -12.38 5.53 4.48
C ILE A 82 -11.24 4.63 3.98
N GLY A 83 -10.86 3.62 4.76
CA GLY A 83 -9.80 2.71 4.35
C GLY A 83 -10.16 1.84 3.15
N VAL A 84 -11.41 1.39 3.03
CA VAL A 84 -11.93 0.70 1.84
C VAL A 84 -11.91 1.62 0.62
N CYS A 85 -12.35 2.87 0.75
CA CYS A 85 -12.29 3.85 -0.33
C CYS A 85 -10.85 4.12 -0.77
N ILE A 86 -9.92 4.30 0.18
CA ILE A 86 -8.48 4.47 -0.11
C ILE A 86 -7.91 3.24 -0.82
N ALA A 87 -8.25 2.04 -0.36
CA ALA A 87 -7.80 0.79 -0.95
C ALA A 87 -8.26 0.63 -2.40
N ILE A 88 -9.55 0.88 -2.68
CA ILE A 88 -10.12 0.78 -4.03
C ILE A 88 -9.56 1.90 -4.91
N LEU A 89 -9.70 3.16 -4.51
CA LEU A 89 -9.25 4.31 -5.29
C LEU A 89 -7.75 4.26 -5.56
N GLY A 90 -6.94 3.78 -4.61
CA GLY A 90 -5.50 3.59 -4.79
C GLY A 90 -5.17 2.64 -5.94
N GLN A 91 -6.01 1.63 -6.22
CA GLN A 91 -5.85 0.76 -7.39
C GLN A 91 -6.23 1.48 -8.69
N PHE A 92 -7.29 2.29 -8.66
CA PHE A 92 -7.74 3.09 -9.80
C PHE A 92 -6.81 4.24 -10.19
N MET A 93 -5.72 4.46 -9.44
CA MET A 93 -4.64 5.36 -9.85
C MET A 93 -3.77 4.79 -10.97
N GLY A 94 -3.98 3.52 -11.35
CA GLY A 94 -3.35 2.92 -12.53
C GLY A 94 -1.95 2.34 -12.29
N VAL A 95 -1.54 2.15 -11.04
CA VAL A 95 -0.22 1.58 -10.69
C VAL A 95 -0.05 0.18 -11.29
N ASN A 96 -1.02 -0.71 -11.05
CA ASN A 96 -0.99 -2.07 -11.59
C ASN A 96 -1.17 -2.09 -13.11
N ALA A 97 -1.99 -1.19 -13.67
CA ALA A 97 -2.13 -1.02 -15.11
C ALA A 97 -0.77 -0.73 -15.79
N VAL A 98 -0.04 0.24 -15.23
CA VAL A 98 1.30 0.64 -15.65
C VAL A 98 2.31 -0.50 -15.50
N LEU A 99 2.27 -1.23 -14.38
CA LEU A 99 3.22 -2.32 -14.14
C LEU A 99 2.97 -3.56 -15.02
N TYR A 100 1.71 -3.90 -15.28
CA TYR A 100 1.35 -5.08 -16.08
C TYR A 100 1.46 -4.83 -17.58
N TYR A 101 1.00 -3.65 -18.03
CA TYR A 101 0.93 -3.31 -19.45
C TYR A 101 2.04 -2.35 -19.90
N GLY A 102 2.96 -1.97 -19.01
CA GLY A 102 4.10 -1.10 -19.30
C GLY A 102 4.85 -1.45 -20.59
N PRO A 103 5.27 -2.72 -20.80
CA PRO A 103 5.95 -3.12 -22.04
C PRO A 103 5.09 -2.87 -23.30
N SER A 104 3.80 -3.19 -23.24
CA SER A 104 2.87 -2.97 -24.35
C SER A 104 2.62 -1.48 -24.63
N ILE A 105 2.59 -0.65 -23.58
CA ILE A 105 2.45 0.81 -23.68
C ILE A 105 3.70 1.41 -24.34
N PHE A 106 4.91 0.94 -23.98
CA PHE A 106 6.14 1.38 -24.63
C PHE A 106 6.24 0.92 -26.08
N GLU A 107 5.84 -0.32 -26.38
CA GLU A 107 5.83 -0.85 -27.74
C GLU A 107 4.89 -0.05 -28.65
N ASN A 108 3.67 0.25 -28.18
CA ASN A 108 2.72 1.10 -28.90
C ASN A 108 3.21 2.54 -29.10
N ALA A 109 4.10 3.04 -28.24
CA ALA A 109 4.71 4.35 -28.37
C ALA A 109 5.92 4.40 -29.33
N GLY A 110 6.18 3.32 -30.07
CA GLY A 110 7.27 3.25 -31.05
C GLY A 110 8.62 2.83 -30.46
N LEU A 111 8.68 2.39 -29.20
CA LEU A 111 9.86 1.74 -28.61
C LEU A 111 9.84 0.22 -28.88
N SER A 112 9.60 -0.15 -30.14
CA SER A 112 9.54 -1.55 -30.58
C SER A 112 10.95 -2.10 -30.86
N GLY A 113 11.31 -3.13 -30.11
CA GLY A 113 12.63 -3.79 -30.13
C GLY A 113 12.89 -4.41 -28.76
N GLY A 114 13.92 -5.26 -28.61
CA GLY A 114 14.29 -5.91 -27.33
C GLY A 114 14.50 -4.98 -26.13
N ASP A 115 14.44 -3.66 -26.34
CA ASP A 115 14.56 -2.59 -25.34
C ASP A 115 13.30 -2.40 -24.47
N SER A 116 12.10 -2.82 -24.90
CA SER A 116 10.87 -2.62 -24.10
C SER A 116 10.92 -3.36 -22.76
N LEU A 117 11.45 -4.58 -22.76
CA LEU A 117 11.73 -5.36 -21.55
C LEU A 117 12.84 -4.71 -20.71
N PHE A 118 13.86 -4.14 -21.35
CA PHE A 118 14.92 -3.41 -20.64
C PHE A 118 14.37 -2.17 -19.92
N TYR A 119 13.47 -1.41 -20.54
CA TYR A 119 12.79 -0.30 -19.87
C TYR A 119 11.92 -0.75 -18.70
N GLN A 120 11.27 -1.92 -18.80
CA GLN A 120 10.53 -2.49 -17.68
C GLN A 120 11.45 -2.86 -16.50
N VAL A 121 12.65 -3.39 -16.79
CA VAL A 121 13.68 -3.64 -15.75
C VAL A 121 14.11 -2.32 -15.11
N LEU A 122 14.31 -1.26 -15.89
CA LEU A 122 14.65 0.07 -15.38
C LEU A 122 13.54 0.63 -14.47
N VAL A 123 12.28 0.49 -14.86
CA VAL A 123 11.10 0.84 -14.04
C VAL A 123 11.11 0.08 -12.71
N GLY A 124 11.36 -1.24 -12.75
CA GLY A 124 11.46 -2.06 -11.53
C GLY A 124 12.61 -1.65 -10.61
N LEU A 125 13.76 -1.29 -11.18
CA LEU A 125 14.92 -0.81 -10.44
C LEU A 125 14.65 0.54 -9.77
N VAL A 126 14.06 1.50 -10.49
CA VAL A 126 13.63 2.79 -9.92
C VAL A 126 12.60 2.58 -8.82
N ASN A 127 11.59 1.72 -9.03
CA ASN A 127 10.60 1.39 -8.00
C ASN A 127 11.27 0.85 -6.72
N THR A 128 12.24 -0.06 -6.88
CA THR A 128 12.94 -0.70 -5.75
C THR A 128 13.80 0.31 -4.98
N LEU A 129 14.65 1.07 -5.67
CA LEU A 129 15.50 2.10 -5.04
C LEU A 129 14.67 3.17 -4.36
N THR A 130 13.59 3.60 -5.00
CA THR A 130 12.70 4.63 -4.47
C THR A 130 11.93 4.14 -3.27
N THR A 131 11.52 2.87 -3.23
CA THR A 131 10.86 2.29 -2.04
C THR A 131 11.81 2.28 -0.83
N VAL A 132 13.09 1.95 -1.03
CA VAL A 132 14.10 2.03 0.04
C VAL A 132 14.27 3.47 0.53
N LEU A 133 14.34 4.44 -0.40
CA LEU A 133 14.39 5.85 -0.06
C LEU A 133 13.13 6.31 0.72
N ALA A 134 11.96 5.85 0.31
CA ALA A 134 10.68 6.18 0.93
C ALA A 134 10.64 5.76 2.40
N LEU A 135 11.17 4.56 2.73
CA LEU A 135 11.27 4.07 4.11
C LEU A 135 12.12 4.97 5.00
N VAL A 136 13.13 5.65 4.47
CA VAL A 136 13.97 6.58 5.25
C VAL A 136 13.30 7.96 5.40
N ILE A 137 12.51 8.36 4.42
CA ILE A 137 11.85 9.68 4.39
C ILE A 137 10.52 9.67 5.17
N ILE A 138 9.85 8.51 5.27
CA ILE A 138 8.51 8.38 5.87
C ILE A 138 8.44 8.93 7.30
N ASP A 139 9.47 8.66 8.09
CA ASP A 139 9.52 9.08 9.48
C ASP A 139 9.91 10.55 9.65
N LYS A 140 10.54 11.18 8.63
CA LYS A 140 10.98 12.58 8.68
C LYS A 140 9.91 13.56 8.17
N VAL A 141 9.23 13.22 7.09
CA VAL A 141 8.28 14.13 6.40
C VAL A 141 6.85 13.97 6.91
N GLY A 142 6.52 12.76 7.36
CA GLY A 142 5.18 12.39 7.80
C GLY A 142 4.32 11.80 6.67
N ARG A 143 3.44 10.87 7.06
CA ARG A 143 2.72 9.96 6.17
C ARG A 143 1.76 10.71 5.24
N LYS A 144 0.93 11.59 5.81
CA LYS A 144 -0.10 12.31 5.04
C LYS A 144 0.51 13.27 4.01
N LYS A 145 1.60 13.96 4.37
CA LYS A 145 2.31 14.87 3.47
C LYS A 145 2.97 14.11 2.32
N LEU A 146 3.58 12.96 2.59
CA LEU A 146 4.16 12.10 1.56
C LEU A 146 3.13 11.62 0.55
N VAL A 147 1.96 11.17 1.04
CA VAL A 147 0.86 10.79 0.15
C VAL A 147 0.42 11.98 -0.70
N TYR A 148 0.24 13.15 -0.10
CA TYR A 148 -0.18 14.35 -0.84
C TYR A 148 0.81 14.74 -1.94
N TYR A 149 2.10 14.87 -1.61
CA TYR A 149 3.13 15.25 -2.59
C TYR A 149 3.30 14.17 -3.67
N GLY A 150 3.34 12.89 -3.30
CA GLY A 150 3.48 11.81 -4.28
C GLY A 150 2.28 11.69 -5.21
N VAL A 151 1.04 11.74 -4.69
CA VAL A 151 -0.17 11.72 -5.52
C VAL A 151 -0.23 12.93 -6.44
N SER A 152 0.17 14.12 -5.97
CA SER A 152 0.22 15.31 -6.82
C SER A 152 1.22 15.16 -7.98
N GLY A 153 2.40 14.57 -7.71
CA GLY A 153 3.37 14.23 -8.75
C GLY A 153 2.81 13.20 -9.74
N MET A 154 2.09 12.18 -9.25
CA MET A 154 1.44 11.19 -10.10
C MET A 154 0.40 11.81 -11.05
N VAL A 155 -0.44 12.73 -10.56
CA VAL A 155 -1.42 13.45 -11.40
C VAL A 155 -0.72 14.19 -12.54
N VAL A 156 0.34 14.93 -12.23
CA VAL A 156 1.12 15.66 -13.23
C VAL A 156 1.71 14.71 -14.26
N SER A 157 2.35 13.62 -13.82
CA SER A 157 2.93 12.62 -14.73
C SER A 157 1.88 11.96 -15.61
N LEU A 158 0.73 11.57 -15.06
CA LEU A 158 -0.36 10.93 -15.81
C LEU A 158 -0.95 11.88 -16.86
N ILE A 159 -1.11 13.17 -16.54
CA ILE A 159 -1.53 14.19 -17.51
C ILE A 159 -0.49 14.35 -18.61
N LEU A 160 0.80 14.42 -18.28
CA LEU A 160 1.88 14.54 -19.26
C LEU A 160 1.95 13.32 -20.19
N ILE A 161 1.76 12.11 -19.65
CA ILE A 161 1.68 10.87 -20.43
C ILE A 161 0.44 10.90 -21.35
N GLY A 162 -0.72 11.30 -20.82
CA GLY A 162 -1.95 11.44 -21.62
C GLY A 162 -1.79 12.44 -22.76
N LEU A 163 -1.16 13.59 -22.50
CA LEU A 163 -0.85 14.60 -23.51
C LEU A 163 0.17 14.10 -24.54
N TYR A 164 1.17 13.32 -24.12
CA TYR A 164 2.12 12.69 -25.03
C TYR A 164 1.40 11.76 -26.02
N PHE A 165 0.43 10.95 -25.57
CA PHE A 165 -0.33 10.09 -26.48
C PHE A 165 -1.30 10.84 -27.42
N LEU A 166 -1.67 12.08 -27.13
CA LEU A 166 -2.50 12.90 -28.02
C LEU A 166 -1.68 13.71 -29.03
N PHE A 167 -0.57 14.30 -28.59
CA PHE A 167 0.19 15.27 -29.38
C PHE A 167 1.59 14.78 -29.77
N GLY A 168 2.08 13.69 -29.19
CA GLY A 168 3.45 13.18 -29.37
C GLY A 168 3.78 12.87 -30.81
N ASP A 169 2.87 12.20 -31.53
CA ASP A 169 3.03 11.88 -32.95
C ASP A 169 3.04 13.16 -33.82
N SER A 170 2.19 14.14 -33.49
CA SER A 170 2.10 15.41 -34.23
C SER A 170 3.31 16.34 -34.00
N LEU A 171 3.98 16.20 -32.87
CA LEU A 171 5.12 17.03 -32.44
C LEU A 171 6.48 16.35 -32.68
N GLY A 172 6.50 15.09 -33.16
CA GLY A 172 7.72 14.32 -33.36
C GLY A 172 8.52 14.11 -32.07
N VAL A 173 7.84 14.07 -30.92
CA VAL A 173 8.51 13.97 -29.61
C VAL A 173 9.11 12.59 -29.48
N SER A 174 10.38 12.53 -29.07
CA SER A 174 11.06 11.26 -28.82
C SER A 174 10.35 10.47 -27.72
N SER A 175 10.23 9.17 -27.92
CA SER A 175 9.69 8.20 -26.96
C SER A 175 10.49 8.10 -25.65
N LEU A 176 11.68 8.69 -25.59
CA LEU A 176 12.42 8.90 -24.34
C LEU A 176 11.69 9.83 -23.35
N PHE A 177 10.93 10.82 -23.83
CA PHE A 177 10.14 11.69 -22.95
C PHE A 177 9.01 10.93 -22.26
N LEU A 178 8.35 10.02 -22.97
CA LEU A 178 7.36 9.12 -22.39
C LEU A 178 7.99 8.29 -21.27
N LEU A 179 9.17 7.71 -21.51
CA LEU A 179 9.91 6.96 -20.50
C LEU A 179 10.23 7.82 -19.26
N ILE A 180 10.69 9.06 -19.43
CA ILE A 180 10.97 9.98 -18.32
C ILE A 180 9.71 10.24 -17.50
N PHE A 181 8.58 10.54 -18.14
CA PHE A 181 7.31 10.76 -17.42
C PHE A 181 6.84 9.50 -16.69
N PHE A 182 7.06 8.32 -17.29
CA PHE A 182 6.72 7.04 -16.69
C PHE A 182 7.60 6.72 -15.47
N LEU A 183 8.91 6.94 -15.57
CA LEU A 183 9.84 6.77 -14.45
C LEU A 183 9.53 7.76 -13.32
N PHE A 184 9.17 9.00 -13.66
CA PHE A 184 8.76 9.99 -12.67
C PHE A 184 7.43 9.61 -12.00
N TYR A 185 6.45 9.09 -12.76
CA TYR A 185 5.23 8.50 -12.21
C TYR A 185 5.52 7.37 -11.21
N VAL A 186 6.37 6.41 -11.59
CA VAL A 186 6.76 5.27 -10.74
C VAL A 186 7.49 5.74 -9.49
N PHE A 187 8.39 6.73 -9.63
CA PHE A 187 9.07 7.36 -8.50
C PHE A 187 8.06 7.96 -7.51
N CYS A 188 7.13 8.80 -8.00
CA CYS A 188 6.10 9.40 -7.14
C CYS A 188 5.19 8.36 -6.48
N CYS A 189 4.87 7.27 -7.19
CA CYS A 189 4.08 6.16 -6.68
C CYS A 189 4.81 5.39 -5.57
N ALA A 190 6.09 5.07 -5.78
CA ALA A 190 6.91 4.33 -4.82
C ALA A 190 7.11 5.11 -3.51
N VAL A 191 7.33 6.43 -3.61
CA VAL A 191 7.47 7.32 -2.43
C VAL A 191 6.18 7.42 -1.62
N SER A 192 5.01 7.37 -2.28
CA SER A 192 3.72 7.57 -1.61
C SER A 192 2.98 6.27 -1.33
N ILE A 193 2.33 5.69 -2.34
CA ILE A 193 1.29 4.68 -2.16
C ILE A 193 1.87 3.36 -1.66
N CYS A 194 2.95 2.91 -2.30
CA CYS A 194 3.51 1.58 -2.04
C CYS A 194 4.00 1.43 -0.59
N ALA A 195 4.67 2.45 -0.05
CA ALA A 195 5.21 2.42 1.30
C ALA A 195 4.20 2.87 2.36
N VAL A 196 3.39 3.89 2.07
CA VAL A 196 2.64 4.60 3.12
C VAL A 196 1.24 4.05 3.33
N VAL A 197 0.56 3.53 2.31
CA VAL A 197 -0.88 3.16 2.43
C VAL A 197 -1.11 2.04 3.45
N PHE A 198 -0.32 0.98 3.41
CA PHE A 198 -0.48 -0.13 4.36
C PHE A 198 -0.15 0.30 5.80
N VAL A 199 0.88 1.13 5.97
CA VAL A 199 1.26 1.67 7.28
C VAL A 199 0.16 2.57 7.81
N LEU A 200 -0.30 3.53 7.01
CA LEU A 200 -1.34 4.48 7.37
C LEU A 200 -2.68 3.79 7.70
N LEU A 201 -3.08 2.78 6.91
CA LEU A 201 -4.28 1.99 7.23
C LEU A 201 -4.12 1.28 8.58
N SER A 202 -2.96 0.68 8.84
CA SER A 202 -2.70 -0.02 10.11
C SER A 202 -2.64 0.93 11.33
N GLU A 203 -2.16 2.16 11.14
CA GLU A 203 -2.10 3.21 12.17
C GLU A 203 -3.48 3.85 12.41
N MET A 204 -4.33 3.94 11.37
CA MET A 204 -5.67 4.52 11.46
C MET A 204 -6.66 3.66 12.25
N TYR A 205 -6.49 2.33 12.22
CA TYR A 205 -7.41 1.40 12.87
C TYR A 205 -7.07 1.15 14.35
N PRO A 206 -8.09 1.16 15.24
CA PRO A 206 -7.94 0.80 16.64
C PRO A 206 -7.36 -0.61 16.79
N THR A 207 -6.47 -0.80 17.76
CA THR A 207 -5.75 -2.07 17.98
C THR A 207 -6.68 -3.29 18.07
N LYS A 208 -7.86 -3.12 18.69
CA LYS A 208 -8.86 -4.18 18.91
C LYS A 208 -9.56 -4.68 17.64
N VAL A 209 -9.71 -3.84 16.62
CA VAL A 209 -10.41 -4.19 15.36
C VAL A 209 -9.48 -4.16 14.14
N ARG A 210 -8.21 -3.82 14.35
CA ARG A 210 -7.21 -3.63 13.29
C ARG A 210 -7.11 -4.84 12.38
N GLY A 211 -7.07 -6.06 12.94
CA GLY A 211 -7.00 -7.28 12.15
C GLY A 211 -8.16 -7.39 11.16
N LEU A 212 -9.39 -7.32 11.67
CA LEU A 212 -10.61 -7.40 10.85
C LEU A 212 -10.71 -6.24 9.84
N ALA A 213 -10.43 -5.01 10.25
CA ALA A 213 -10.47 -3.84 9.38
C ALA A 213 -9.41 -3.90 8.26
N MET A 214 -8.20 -4.37 8.56
CA MET A 214 -7.15 -4.61 7.56
C MET A 214 -7.55 -5.73 6.59
N SER A 215 -8.21 -6.79 7.05
CA SER A 215 -8.73 -7.84 6.17
C SER A 215 -9.79 -7.31 5.20
N ILE A 216 -10.74 -6.49 5.67
CA ILE A 216 -11.76 -5.87 4.82
C ILE A 216 -11.12 -4.92 3.79
N ALA A 217 -10.20 -4.06 4.22
CA ALA A 217 -9.48 -3.16 3.34
C ALA A 217 -8.61 -3.93 2.33
N GLY A 218 -7.96 -5.00 2.74
CA GLY A 218 -7.18 -5.88 1.88
C GLY A 218 -8.06 -6.60 0.84
N PHE A 219 -9.23 -7.09 1.23
CA PHE A 219 -10.19 -7.67 0.31
C PHE A 219 -10.66 -6.65 -0.75
N ALA A 220 -11.00 -5.43 -0.32
CA ALA A 220 -11.36 -4.34 -1.22
C ALA A 220 -10.20 -3.95 -2.16
N LEU A 221 -8.96 -3.96 -1.66
CA LEU A 221 -7.76 -3.74 -2.45
C LEU A 221 -7.64 -4.79 -3.55
N TRP A 222 -7.79 -6.08 -3.23
CA TRP A 222 -7.70 -7.16 -4.21
C TRP A 222 -8.81 -7.10 -5.26
N ILE A 223 -10.04 -6.70 -4.87
CA ILE A 223 -11.11 -6.41 -5.83
C ILE A 223 -10.69 -5.30 -6.78
N GLY A 224 -10.16 -4.18 -6.25
CA GLY A 224 -9.67 -3.07 -7.06
C GLY A 224 -8.56 -3.50 -8.03
N THR A 225 -7.61 -4.30 -7.57
CA THR A 225 -6.52 -4.86 -8.39
C THR A 225 -7.07 -5.73 -9.52
N TYR A 226 -8.02 -6.62 -9.21
CA TYR A 226 -8.66 -7.47 -10.21
C TYR A 226 -9.41 -6.64 -11.25
N LEU A 227 -10.21 -5.66 -10.81
CA LEU A 227 -10.97 -4.79 -11.70
C LEU A 227 -10.05 -4.00 -12.63
N ILE A 228 -8.99 -3.37 -12.10
CA ILE A 228 -8.05 -2.63 -12.93
C ILE A 228 -7.30 -3.55 -13.90
N GLY A 229 -6.87 -4.73 -13.46
CA GLY A 229 -6.24 -5.71 -14.34
C GLY A 229 -7.12 -6.08 -15.54
N GLN A 230 -8.43 -6.28 -15.33
CA GLN A 230 -9.37 -6.63 -16.39
C GLN A 230 -9.85 -5.44 -17.23
N LEU A 231 -10.06 -4.28 -16.60
CA LEU A 231 -10.56 -3.09 -17.27
C LEU A 231 -9.47 -2.39 -18.09
N THR A 232 -8.20 -2.48 -17.70
CA THR A 232 -7.11 -1.75 -18.38
C THR A 232 -7.01 -2.10 -19.88
N PRO A 233 -6.99 -3.37 -20.32
CA PRO A 233 -7.00 -3.69 -21.75
C PRO A 233 -8.19 -3.10 -22.50
N TRP A 234 -9.39 -3.20 -21.91
CA TRP A 234 -10.61 -2.65 -22.49
C TRP A 234 -10.56 -1.12 -22.60
N MET A 235 -10.02 -0.44 -21.57
CA MET A 235 -9.80 1.00 -21.58
C MET A 235 -8.77 1.42 -22.63
N LEU A 236 -7.64 0.70 -22.72
CA LEU A 236 -6.60 0.99 -23.72
C LEU A 236 -7.14 0.85 -25.15
N GLN A 237 -8.02 -0.12 -25.41
CA GLN A 237 -8.63 -0.34 -26.73
C GLN A 237 -9.73 0.68 -27.05
N ASN A 238 -10.64 0.96 -26.10
CA ASN A 238 -11.84 1.76 -26.37
C ASN A 238 -11.69 3.25 -26.03
N LEU A 239 -11.02 3.57 -24.91
CA LEU A 239 -10.80 4.95 -24.45
C LEU A 239 -9.50 5.53 -25.00
N THR A 240 -8.71 4.74 -25.73
CA THR A 240 -7.32 5.03 -26.15
C THR A 240 -6.35 5.14 -24.96
N PRO A 241 -5.02 5.04 -25.19
CA PRO A 241 -4.03 5.23 -24.13
C PRO A 241 -4.19 6.59 -23.43
N ALA A 242 -4.38 7.67 -24.18
CA ALA A 242 -4.56 9.01 -23.63
C ALA A 242 -5.76 9.10 -22.68
N GLY A 243 -6.94 8.63 -23.11
CA GLY A 243 -8.15 8.65 -22.28
C GLY A 243 -8.02 7.79 -21.01
N THR A 244 -7.29 6.68 -21.10
CA THR A 244 -7.01 5.80 -19.95
C THR A 244 -6.17 6.52 -18.89
N PHE A 245 -5.08 7.18 -19.30
CA PHE A 245 -4.21 7.92 -18.37
C PHE A 245 -4.89 9.16 -17.78
N PHE A 246 -5.72 9.87 -18.55
CA PHE A 246 -6.53 10.97 -18.02
C PHE A 246 -7.56 10.49 -16.99
N LEU A 247 -8.18 9.32 -17.23
CA LEU A 247 -9.09 8.73 -16.26
C LEU A 247 -8.35 8.38 -14.95
N PHE A 248 -7.15 7.80 -15.03
CA PHE A 248 -6.32 7.56 -13.85
C PHE A 248 -5.97 8.86 -13.12
N ALA A 249 -5.59 9.92 -13.84
CA ALA A 249 -5.32 11.23 -13.25
C ALA A 249 -6.57 11.80 -12.54
N LEU A 250 -7.75 11.64 -13.13
CA LEU A 250 -9.02 12.06 -12.53
C LEU A 250 -9.31 11.29 -11.24
N MET A 251 -9.04 9.98 -11.20
CA MET A 251 -9.27 9.13 -10.02
C MET A 251 -8.29 9.43 -8.87
N CYS A 252 -7.14 10.05 -9.15
CA CYS A 252 -6.21 10.52 -8.12
C CYS A 252 -6.78 11.71 -7.31
N VAL A 253 -7.67 12.52 -7.89
CA VAL A 253 -8.28 13.70 -7.22
C VAL A 253 -9.16 13.31 -6.02
N PRO A 254 -10.18 12.44 -6.15
CA PRO A 254 -10.98 12.03 -5.00
C PRO A 254 -10.14 11.32 -3.94
N TYR A 255 -9.13 10.54 -4.35
CA TYR A 255 -8.17 9.93 -3.43
C TYR A 255 -7.44 10.99 -2.58
N MET A 256 -6.88 12.01 -3.24
CA MET A 256 -6.18 13.11 -2.57
C MET A 256 -7.10 13.87 -1.61
N LEU A 257 -8.35 14.13 -2.02
CA LEU A 257 -9.34 14.81 -1.18
C LEU A 257 -9.71 14.00 0.07
N ILE A 258 -9.87 12.69 -0.07
CA ILE A 258 -10.15 11.78 1.06
C ILE A 258 -8.98 11.77 2.04
N VAL A 259 -7.75 11.59 1.54
CA VAL A 259 -6.56 11.60 2.39
C VAL A 259 -6.39 12.96 3.08
N TRP A 260 -6.64 14.06 2.38
CA TRP A 260 -6.46 15.40 2.94
C TRP A 260 -7.53 15.76 3.98
N LYS A 261 -8.82 15.48 3.73
CA LYS A 261 -9.92 15.89 4.62
C LYS A 261 -10.26 14.86 5.70
N LEU A 262 -10.23 13.58 5.38
CA LEU A 262 -10.83 12.53 6.22
C LEU A 262 -9.79 11.74 7.01
N VAL A 263 -8.54 11.67 6.54
CA VAL A 263 -7.48 10.93 7.23
C VAL A 263 -6.73 11.85 8.21
N PRO A 264 -6.67 11.49 9.51
CA PRO A 264 -5.87 12.24 10.48
C PRO A 264 -4.37 12.04 10.21
N GLU A 265 -3.55 13.05 10.55
CA GLU A 265 -2.09 12.85 10.57
C GLU A 265 -1.74 11.86 11.69
N THR A 266 -1.14 10.72 11.31
CA THR A 266 -0.76 9.62 12.20
C THR A 266 0.67 9.77 12.71
N THR A 267 1.49 10.59 12.05
CA THR A 267 2.90 10.80 12.39
C THR A 267 3.06 11.35 13.82
N GLY A 268 3.78 10.60 14.67
CA GLY A 268 4.14 11.03 16.02
C GLY A 268 2.99 10.99 17.03
N LYS A 269 1.84 10.41 16.69
CA LYS A 269 0.70 10.22 17.61
C LYS A 269 0.64 8.80 18.15
N SER A 270 0.13 8.65 19.36
CA SER A 270 -0.15 7.31 19.88
C SER A 270 -1.38 6.72 19.18
N LEU A 271 -1.44 5.39 19.10
CA LEU A 271 -2.60 4.68 18.53
C LEU A 271 -3.89 5.00 19.28
N GLU A 272 -3.78 5.27 20.59
CA GLU A 272 -4.90 5.61 21.46
C GLU A 272 -5.43 7.03 21.19
N GLU A 273 -4.55 7.97 20.82
CA GLU A 273 -4.94 9.31 20.41
C GLU A 273 -5.72 9.29 19.08
N ILE A 274 -5.31 8.42 18.15
CA ILE A 274 -6.02 8.21 16.88
C ILE A 274 -7.36 7.51 17.14
N GLU A 275 -7.43 6.54 18.05
CA GLU A 275 -8.69 5.92 18.44
C GLU A 275 -9.65 6.94 19.08
N ARG A 276 -9.13 7.84 19.94
CA ARG A 276 -9.91 8.96 20.49
C ARG A 276 -10.43 9.89 19.41
N TYR A 277 -9.67 10.15 18.35
CA TYR A 277 -10.13 10.96 17.22
C TYR A 277 -11.39 10.38 16.57
N TRP A 278 -11.44 9.05 16.39
CA TRP A 278 -12.61 8.38 15.81
C TRP A 278 -13.79 8.27 16.79
N THR A 279 -13.51 8.03 18.08
CA THR A 279 -14.54 7.84 19.10
C THR A 279 -15.13 9.14 19.66
N ARG A 280 -14.44 10.27 19.55
CA ARG A 280 -14.90 11.60 20.02
C ARG A 280 -15.80 12.33 19.02
N SER A 281 -16.15 11.70 17.90
CA SER A 281 -17.08 12.27 16.90
C SER A 281 -18.57 12.02 17.22
N GLU A 282 -18.88 11.78 18.50
CA GLU A 282 -20.23 11.83 19.09
C GLU A 282 -20.54 13.24 19.61
#